data_AF-A0A5J5IWT5-F1
#
_entry.id   AF-A0A5J5IWT5-F1
#
_cell.length_a   1.000
_cell.length_b   1.000
_cell.length_c   1.000
_cell.angle_alpha   90.00
_cell.angle_beta   90.00
_cell.angle_gamma   90.00
#
_symmetry.space_group_name_H-M   'P 1'
#
loop_
_entity.id
_entity.type
_entity.pdbx_description
1 polymer ?
#
loop_
_entity_poly.entity_id
_entity_poly.type
_entity_poly.pdbx_seq_one_letter_code
_entity_poly.pdbx_strand_id
1 'polypeptide(L)'
;MTVDEPNYDRMRDDLMREVRRRTDRNRTRKRVGVFIGAGVLVAVTTGGALIALASAELRHNSAYCHESASLQSRVQQVGDPSPVGKDRVARAIGLCESVWRIGVLGGDNDGPPPNDGRIHPVPELFVCAQRDGTLAVFPEQNGAACSDLGMEPPR
;
A
#
# COMPACT_ATOMS: atom_id res chain seq x y z
N MET A 1 46.72 -36.39 0.85
CA MET A 1 45.86 -35.20 1.10
C MET A 1 44.59 -35.39 0.29
N THR A 2 43.52 -35.87 0.92
CA THR A 2 42.21 -36.05 0.27
C THR A 2 41.43 -34.76 0.40
N VAL A 3 41.10 -34.14 -0.73
CA VAL A 3 40.25 -32.95 -0.78
C VAL A 3 38.84 -33.40 -0.41
N ASP A 4 38.33 -32.88 0.71
CA ASP A 4 36.99 -33.17 1.22
C ASP A 4 35.96 -32.63 0.23
N GLU A 5 35.14 -33.52 -0.32
CA GLU A 5 34.10 -33.18 -1.29
C GLU A 5 33.06 -32.29 -0.59
N PRO A 6 32.79 -31.05 -1.05
CA PRO A 6 31.89 -30.16 -0.32
C PRO A 6 30.51 -30.80 -0.26
N ASN A 7 30.03 -31.03 0.97
CA ASN A 7 28.75 -31.67 1.24
C ASN A 7 27.60 -30.72 0.85
N TYR A 8 27.25 -30.74 -0.44
CA TYR A 8 26.22 -29.91 -1.06
C TYR A 8 24.85 -30.09 -0.39
N ASP A 9 24.56 -31.27 0.17
CA ASP A 9 23.31 -31.55 0.85
C ASP A 9 23.16 -30.71 2.13
N ARG A 10 24.22 -30.57 2.93
CA ARG A 10 24.19 -29.69 4.11
C ARG A 10 24.01 -28.22 3.72
N MET A 11 24.66 -27.79 2.64
CA MET A 11 24.56 -26.41 2.18
C MET A 11 23.16 -26.11 1.62
N ARG A 12 22.54 -27.08 0.92
CA ARG A 12 21.15 -27.01 0.48
C ARG A 12 20.20 -26.94 1.66
N ASP A 13 20.39 -27.77 2.68
CA ASP A 13 19.47 -27.83 3.82
C ASP A 13 19.53 -26.54 4.66
N ASP A 14 20.71 -25.93 4.80
CA ASP A 14 20.84 -24.63 5.48
C ASP A 14 20.22 -23.49 4.66
N LEU A 15 20.39 -23.50 3.33
CA LEU A 15 19.73 -22.54 2.44
C LEU A 15 18.20 -22.70 2.48
N MET A 16 17.69 -23.93 2.43
CA MET A 16 16.25 -24.20 2.48
C MET A 16 15.65 -23.86 3.85
N ARG A 17 16.42 -24.00 4.93
CA ARG A 17 16.03 -23.58 6.28
C ARG A 17 15.91 -22.07 6.37
N GLU A 18 16.85 -21.32 5.80
CA GLU A 18 16.80 -19.86 5.74
C GLU A 18 15.65 -19.37 4.84
N VAL A 19 15.43 -20.00 3.69
CA VAL A 19 14.29 -19.68 2.80
C VAL A 19 12.94 -19.95 3.48
N ARG A 20 12.80 -21.06 4.21
CA ARG A 20 11.57 -21.35 4.98
C ARG A 20 11.36 -20.35 6.11
N ARG A 21 12.42 -20.00 6.85
CA ARG A 21 12.35 -19.00 7.93
C ARG A 21 11.99 -17.61 7.42
N ARG A 22 12.48 -17.24 6.23
CA ARG A 22 12.03 -16.03 5.51
C ARG A 22 10.59 -16.17 5.06
N THR A 23 10.18 -17.32 4.52
CA THR A 23 8.81 -17.57 4.01
C THR A 23 7.77 -17.52 5.11
N ASP A 24 8.06 -18.03 6.32
CA ASP A 24 7.13 -17.99 7.45
C ASP A 24 6.97 -16.57 8.00
N ARG A 25 8.06 -15.79 8.12
CA ARG A 25 7.96 -14.33 8.36
C ARG A 25 7.24 -13.61 7.22
N ASN A 26 7.41 -14.08 5.99
CA ASN A 26 6.76 -13.51 4.82
C ASN A 26 5.28 -13.88 4.73
N ARG A 27 4.82 -14.95 5.38
CA ARG A 27 3.40 -15.34 5.43
C ARG A 27 2.59 -14.40 6.33
N THR A 28 3.22 -13.83 7.36
CA THR A 28 2.66 -12.74 8.17
C THR A 28 2.82 -11.38 7.48
N ARG A 29 3.89 -11.17 6.69
CA ARG A 29 4.06 -9.98 5.82
C ARG A 29 3.30 -10.04 4.51
N LYS A 30 2.69 -11.16 4.13
CA LYS A 30 1.96 -11.40 2.87
C LYS A 30 0.73 -10.51 2.66
N ARG A 31 0.42 -9.62 3.61
CA ARG A 31 -0.55 -8.55 3.45
C ARG A 31 0.05 -7.26 2.88
N VAL A 32 1.37 -7.13 2.78
CA VAL A 32 2.05 -5.97 2.20
C VAL A 32 2.79 -6.43 0.95
N GLY A 33 2.20 -6.12 -0.21
CA GLY A 33 2.82 -6.39 -1.51
C GLY A 33 3.91 -5.36 -1.76
N VAL A 34 5.17 -5.80 -1.85
CA VAL A 34 6.29 -4.97 -2.29
C VAL A 34 6.32 -5.02 -3.81
N PHE A 35 5.92 -3.93 -4.48
CA PHE A 35 6.06 -3.81 -5.93
C PHE A 35 7.43 -3.22 -6.29
N ILE A 36 8.14 -3.91 -7.18
CA ILE A 36 9.42 -3.48 -7.74
C ILE A 36 9.09 -2.45 -8.84
N GLY A 37 8.86 -1.22 -8.40
CA GLY A 37 8.62 -0.06 -9.26
C GLY A 37 8.55 1.17 -8.37
N ALA A 38 9.67 1.89 -8.27
CA ALA A 38 9.83 3.16 -7.55
C ALA A 38 9.05 3.30 -6.22
N GLY A 39 9.55 2.65 -5.15
CA GLY A 39 9.32 3.11 -3.77
C GLY A 39 7.92 2.94 -3.15
N VAL A 40 6.89 2.52 -3.88
CA VAL A 40 5.53 2.44 -3.32
C VAL A 40 5.36 1.16 -2.48
N LEU A 41 5.06 1.34 -1.19
CA LEU A 41 4.62 0.27 -0.30
C LEU A 41 3.09 0.25 -0.25
N VAL A 42 2.48 -0.90 -0.56
CA VAL A 42 1.02 -1.11 -0.50
C VAL A 42 0.70 -2.13 0.59
N ALA A 43 -0.10 -1.74 1.58
CA ALA A 43 -0.58 -2.63 2.63
C ALA A 43 -2.07 -2.93 2.44
N VAL A 44 -2.41 -4.20 2.13
CA VAL A 44 -3.78 -4.70 2.00
C VAL A 44 -4.40 -4.88 3.39
N THR A 45 -5.39 -4.06 3.72
CA THR A 45 -6.13 -4.15 4.98
C THR A 45 -7.64 -4.23 4.77
N THR A 46 -8.25 -5.35 5.15
CA THR A 46 -9.69 -5.44 5.39
C THR A 46 -9.97 -4.89 6.80
N GLY A 47 -10.50 -3.66 6.87
CA GLY A 47 -10.77 -2.97 8.13
C GLY A 47 -9.56 -2.20 8.67
N GLY A 48 -9.75 -0.89 8.87
CA GLY A 48 -8.68 0.03 9.27
C GLY A 48 -8.09 -0.27 10.64
N ALA A 49 -7.01 -1.05 10.68
CA ALA A 49 -6.12 -1.14 11.85
C ALA A 49 -4.77 -1.79 11.48
N LEU A 50 -3.82 -1.02 10.93
CA LEU A 50 -2.39 -1.37 10.95
C LEU A 50 -1.47 -0.13 11.12
N ILE A 51 -1.82 0.84 11.96
CA ILE A 51 -0.95 2.00 12.23
C ILE A 51 0.05 1.74 13.37
N ALA A 52 0.08 0.55 13.96
CA ALA A 52 1.00 0.28 15.07
C ALA A 52 2.47 0.09 14.64
N LEU A 53 2.77 -0.13 13.34
CA LEU A 53 4.10 -0.61 12.89
C LEU A 53 4.81 0.27 11.84
N ALA A 54 4.20 1.34 11.34
CA ALA A 54 4.86 2.27 10.41
C ALA A 54 5.57 3.40 11.20
N SER A 55 6.82 3.73 10.83
CA SER A 55 7.59 4.82 11.44
C SER A 55 6.85 6.16 11.29
N ALA A 56 7.09 7.10 12.22
CA ALA A 56 6.46 8.42 12.19
C ALA A 56 6.71 9.19 10.88
N GLU A 57 7.84 8.96 10.22
CA GLU A 57 8.14 9.53 8.90
C GLU A 57 7.30 8.91 7.78
N LEU A 58 7.04 7.59 7.82
CA LEU A 58 6.11 6.97 6.87
C LEU A 58 4.69 7.51 7.05
N ARG A 59 4.28 7.85 8.28
CA ARG A 59 2.97 8.44 8.54
C ARG A 59 2.78 9.78 7.82
N HIS A 60 3.78 10.65 7.84
CA HIS A 60 3.73 11.94 7.12
C HIS A 60 3.78 11.82 5.59
N ASN A 61 4.33 10.71 5.07
CA ASN A 61 4.40 10.41 3.65
C ASN A 61 3.37 9.36 3.18
N SER A 62 2.34 9.11 4.00
CA SER A 62 1.30 8.14 3.69
C SER A 62 -0.04 8.79 3.41
N ALA A 63 -0.83 8.12 2.59
CA ALA A 63 -2.22 8.47 2.34
C ALA A 63 -3.10 7.21 2.39
N TYR A 64 -4.38 7.42 2.67
CA TYR A 64 -5.41 6.39 2.58
C TYR A 64 -6.20 6.57 1.29
N CYS A 65 -6.18 5.57 0.41
CA CYS A 65 -6.93 5.55 -0.83
C CYS A 65 -8.23 4.78 -0.62
N HIS A 66 -9.37 5.45 -0.77
CA HIS A 66 -10.69 4.85 -0.61
C HIS A 66 -11.27 4.41 -1.95
N GLU A 67 -12.03 3.32 -1.95
CA GLU A 67 -12.73 2.81 -3.15
C GLU A 67 -14.00 3.59 -3.48
N SER A 68 -14.61 4.24 -2.49
CA SER A 68 -15.78 5.09 -2.65
C SER A 68 -15.70 6.29 -1.72
N ALA A 69 -16.55 7.30 -1.92
CA ALA A 69 -16.66 8.47 -1.02
C ALA A 69 -17.34 8.08 0.30
N SER A 70 -16.73 7.16 1.05
CA SER A 70 -17.23 6.63 2.32
C SER A 70 -16.08 6.10 3.18
N LEU A 71 -16.15 6.34 4.47
CA LEU A 71 -15.22 5.76 5.44
C LEU A 71 -15.40 4.25 5.66
N GLN A 72 -16.50 3.69 5.14
CA GLN A 72 -16.80 2.26 5.19
C GLN A 72 -16.36 1.52 3.92
N SER A 73 -15.78 2.23 2.95
CA SER A 73 -15.27 1.63 1.72
C SER A 73 -14.06 0.73 1.99
N ARG A 74 -13.69 -0.09 1.01
CA ARG A 74 -12.35 -0.65 0.97
C ARG A 74 -11.34 0.50 0.95
N VAL A 75 -10.23 0.30 1.66
CA VAL A 75 -9.19 1.30 1.85
C VAL A 75 -7.83 0.66 1.64
N GLN A 76 -6.93 1.39 1.01
CA GLN A 76 -5.54 1.00 0.85
C GLN A 76 -4.63 2.08 1.38
N GLN A 77 -3.68 1.67 2.20
CA GLN A 77 -2.64 2.58 2.64
C GLN A 77 -1.48 2.55 1.64
N VAL A 78 -1.10 3.74 1.21
CA VAL A 78 0.07 3.97 0.36
C VAL A 78 1.06 4.85 1.09
N GLY A 79 2.33 4.67 0.79
CA GLY A 79 3.37 5.59 1.22
C GLY A 79 4.59 5.52 0.32
N ASP A 80 5.34 6.61 0.30
CA ASP A 80 6.62 6.72 -0.40
C ASP A 80 7.70 7.09 0.63
N PRO A 81 8.74 6.25 0.82
CA PRO A 81 9.83 6.53 1.74
C PRO A 81 10.78 7.63 1.25
N SER A 82 10.59 8.16 0.04
CA SER A 82 11.36 9.29 -0.47
C SER A 82 11.14 10.57 0.37
N PRO A 83 12.09 11.51 0.39
CA PRO A 83 11.95 12.77 1.11
C PRO A 83 10.66 13.50 0.76
N VAL A 84 10.04 14.15 1.76
CA VAL A 84 8.79 14.90 1.60
C VAL A 84 8.99 15.98 0.54
N GLY A 85 8.36 15.81 -0.62
CA GLY A 85 8.25 16.89 -1.60
C GLY A 85 7.37 18.02 -1.06
N LYS A 86 7.47 19.22 -1.65
CA LYS A 86 6.69 20.38 -1.18
C LYS A 86 5.18 20.22 -1.33
N ASP A 87 4.72 19.35 -2.23
CA ASP A 87 3.31 19.12 -2.52
C ASP A 87 2.85 17.72 -2.09
N ARG A 88 2.36 17.66 -0.85
CA ARG A 88 1.82 16.44 -0.22
C ARG A 88 0.49 16.00 -0.84
N VAL A 89 -0.31 16.93 -1.34
CA VAL A 89 -1.63 16.67 -1.91
C VAL A 89 -1.47 16.00 -3.28
N ALA A 90 -0.68 16.61 -4.17
CA ALA A 90 -0.41 16.03 -5.49
C ALA A 90 0.25 14.65 -5.38
N ARG A 91 1.13 14.46 -4.39
CA ARG A 91 1.74 13.15 -4.11
C ARG A 91 0.70 12.11 -3.66
N ALA A 92 -0.18 12.46 -2.73
CA ALA A 92 -1.23 11.57 -2.26
C ALA A 92 -2.16 11.14 -3.41
N ILE A 93 -2.55 12.08 -4.27
CA ILE A 93 -3.30 11.79 -5.50
C ILE A 93 -2.51 10.80 -6.35
N GLY A 94 -1.26 11.12 -6.73
CA GLY A 94 -0.45 10.26 -7.59
C GLY A 94 -0.27 8.84 -7.06
N LEU A 95 -0.05 8.68 -5.75
CA LEU A 95 0.04 7.35 -5.12
C LEU A 95 -1.29 6.58 -5.22
N CYS A 96 -2.42 7.25 -4.96
CA CYS A 96 -3.73 6.61 -5.05
C CYS A 96 -4.14 6.31 -6.50
N GLU A 97 -3.82 7.18 -7.46
CA GLU A 97 -4.00 6.88 -8.87
C GLU A 97 -3.23 5.61 -9.28
N SER A 98 -2.01 5.42 -8.77
CA SER A 98 -1.25 4.19 -9.04
C SER A 98 -1.96 2.95 -8.52
N VAL A 99 -2.55 3.00 -7.32
CA VAL A 99 -3.33 1.89 -6.73
C VAL A 99 -4.56 1.56 -7.58
N TRP A 100 -5.26 2.58 -8.08
CA TRP A 100 -6.37 2.40 -9.03
C TRP A 100 -5.88 1.80 -10.36
N ARG A 101 -4.81 2.34 -10.96
CA ARG A 101 -4.28 1.87 -12.26
C ARG A 101 -3.88 0.40 -12.25
N ILE A 102 -3.38 -0.10 -11.14
CA ILE A 102 -2.99 -1.51 -11.00
C ILE A 102 -4.16 -2.41 -10.57
N GLY A 103 -5.36 -1.86 -10.38
CA GLY A 103 -6.58 -2.64 -10.10
C GLY A 103 -6.67 -3.17 -8.67
N VAL A 104 -5.99 -2.53 -7.71
CA VAL A 104 -6.20 -2.85 -6.29
C VAL A 104 -7.54 -2.31 -5.79
N LEU A 105 -7.95 -1.15 -6.31
CA LEU A 105 -9.27 -0.52 -6.08
C LEU A 105 -10.04 -0.48 -7.41
N GLY A 106 -11.38 -0.51 -7.35
CA GLY A 106 -12.24 -0.36 -8.53
C GLY A 106 -12.51 -1.64 -9.30
N GLY A 107 -12.07 -2.79 -8.78
CA GLY A 107 -12.35 -4.10 -9.34
C GLY A 107 -13.01 -5.02 -8.32
N ASP A 108 -13.67 -6.07 -8.80
CA ASP A 108 -14.36 -7.08 -7.98
C ASP A 108 -13.40 -7.96 -7.12
N ASN A 109 -12.10 -7.68 -7.17
CA ASN A 109 -11.09 -8.51 -6.55
C ASN A 109 -10.82 -8.07 -5.11
N ASP A 110 -11.29 -8.86 -4.15
CA ASP A 110 -10.75 -8.88 -2.79
C ASP A 110 -9.41 -9.63 -2.77
N GLY A 111 -8.34 -8.99 -3.25
CA GLY A 111 -7.06 -9.66 -3.39
C GLY A 111 -5.90 -8.77 -3.83
N PRO A 112 -4.70 -9.36 -4.04
CA PRO A 112 -3.62 -8.67 -4.74
C PRO A 112 -4.11 -8.21 -6.11
N PRO A 113 -3.51 -7.14 -6.66
CA PRO A 113 -3.93 -6.62 -7.96
C PRO A 113 -3.87 -7.72 -9.02
N PRO A 114 -4.84 -7.75 -9.95
CA PRO A 114 -4.88 -8.75 -11.00
C PRO A 114 -3.59 -8.68 -11.84
N ASN A 115 -2.97 -9.83 -12.10
CA ASN A 115 -1.84 -9.92 -13.01
C ASN A 115 -2.34 -10.14 -14.45
N ASP A 116 -3.16 -9.22 -14.94
CA ASP A 116 -3.79 -9.29 -16.26
C ASP A 116 -3.06 -8.42 -17.31
N GLY A 117 -2.03 -7.70 -16.90
CA GLY A 117 -1.23 -6.80 -17.74
C GLY A 117 -1.99 -5.54 -18.18
N ARG A 118 -3.12 -5.21 -17.56
CA ARG A 118 -3.97 -4.08 -17.94
C ARG A 118 -3.71 -2.88 -17.02
N ILE A 119 -4.06 -1.70 -17.55
CA ILE A 119 -4.18 -0.48 -16.76
C ILE A 119 -5.67 -0.25 -16.54
N HIS A 120 -6.08 -0.18 -15.28
CA HIS A 120 -7.46 0.03 -14.88
C HIS A 120 -7.80 1.53 -14.87
N PRO A 121 -9.08 1.90 -15.10
CA PRO A 121 -9.52 3.29 -15.08
C PRO A 121 -9.34 3.90 -13.68
N VAL A 122 -8.93 5.16 -13.66
CA VAL A 122 -8.80 5.96 -12.43
C VAL A 122 -9.96 6.96 -12.41
N PRO A 123 -10.81 6.96 -11.37
CA PRO A 123 -11.82 7.99 -11.23
C PRO A 123 -11.17 9.34 -10.93
N GLU A 124 -11.92 10.44 -11.10
CA GLU A 124 -11.49 11.72 -10.56
C GLU A 124 -11.39 11.62 -9.03
N LEU A 125 -10.30 12.14 -8.46
CA LEU A 125 -9.98 11.97 -7.04
C LEU A 125 -9.95 13.33 -6.33
N PHE A 126 -10.49 13.37 -5.12
CA PHE A 126 -10.32 14.50 -4.20
C PHE A 126 -9.65 14.07 -2.91
N VAL A 127 -9.06 15.04 -2.22
CA VAL A 127 -8.26 14.81 -1.02
C VAL A 127 -8.90 15.51 0.17
N CYS A 128 -8.93 14.82 1.30
CA CYS A 128 -9.29 15.34 2.60
C CYS A 128 -8.15 15.11 3.60
N ALA A 129 -8.16 15.88 4.69
CA ALA A 129 -7.25 15.72 5.81
C ALA A 129 -8.00 15.18 7.04
N GLN A 130 -7.42 14.15 7.64
CA GLN A 130 -7.81 13.68 8.96
C GLN A 130 -7.27 14.65 10.04
N ARG A 131 -7.84 14.59 11.25
CA ARG A 131 -7.48 15.49 12.36
C ARG A 131 -6.01 15.40 12.79
N ASP A 132 -5.36 14.27 12.52
CA ASP A 132 -3.93 14.05 12.77
C ASP A 132 -3.03 14.56 11.63
N GLY A 133 -3.63 15.13 10.59
CA GLY A 133 -2.95 15.63 9.39
C GLY A 133 -2.74 14.56 8.31
N THR A 134 -3.08 13.30 8.53
CA THR A 134 -2.96 12.25 7.51
C THR A 134 -3.94 12.51 6.36
N LEU A 135 -3.50 12.30 5.12
CA LEU A 135 -4.33 12.53 3.94
C LEU A 135 -5.17 11.29 3.62
N ALA A 136 -6.43 11.52 3.26
CA ALA A 136 -7.34 10.52 2.74
C ALA A 136 -7.83 10.97 1.36
N VAL A 137 -7.80 10.07 0.38
CA VAL A 137 -8.13 10.34 -1.01
C VAL A 137 -9.33 9.48 -1.39
N PHE A 138 -10.32 10.12 -1.99
CA PHE A 138 -11.61 9.53 -2.32
C PHE A 138 -11.92 9.78 -3.80
N PRO A 139 -12.65 8.88 -4.47
CA PRO A 139 -13.21 9.17 -5.78
C PRO A 139 -14.35 10.18 -5.67
N GLU A 140 -14.43 11.08 -6.63
CA GLU A 140 -15.57 11.97 -6.79
C GLU A 140 -16.84 11.16 -7.04
N GLN A 141 -17.80 11.27 -6.13
CA GLN A 141 -19.06 10.55 -6.20
C GLN A 141 -20.16 11.38 -5.53
N ASN A 142 -21.23 11.65 -6.28
CA ASN A 142 -22.41 12.37 -5.80
C ASN A 142 -22.13 13.76 -5.18
N GLY A 143 -21.02 14.41 -5.53
CA GLY A 143 -20.64 15.71 -4.98
C GLY A 143 -20.25 15.67 -3.50
N ALA A 144 -19.79 14.52 -2.99
CA ALA A 144 -19.34 14.37 -1.61
C ALA A 144 -18.17 15.31 -1.29
N ALA A 145 -18.26 15.99 -0.15
CA ALA A 145 -17.21 16.86 0.35
C ALA A 145 -16.55 16.29 1.61
N CYS A 146 -15.38 16.83 1.98
CA CYS A 146 -14.68 16.42 3.20
C CYS A 146 -15.53 16.58 4.46
N SER A 147 -16.41 17.58 4.50
CA SER A 147 -17.34 17.80 5.61
C SER A 147 -18.33 16.65 5.80
N ASP A 148 -18.79 16.03 4.71
CA ASP A 148 -19.74 14.91 4.76
C ASP A 148 -19.08 13.65 5.33
N LEU A 149 -17.76 13.57 5.22
CA LEU A 149 -16.92 12.51 5.75
C LEU A 149 -16.38 12.83 7.16
N GLY A 150 -16.77 13.97 7.74
CA GLY A 150 -16.26 14.43 9.05
C GLY A 150 -14.75 14.75 9.04
N MET A 151 -14.22 15.14 7.89
CA MET A 151 -12.82 15.48 7.65
C MET A 151 -12.64 16.96 7.31
N GLU A 152 -11.40 17.44 7.39
CA GLU A 152 -11.05 18.81 7.02
C GLU A 152 -10.57 18.89 5.56
N PRO A 153 -10.74 20.04 4.88
CA PRO A 153 -10.02 20.28 3.64
C PRO A 153 -8.50 20.19 3.85
N PRO A 154 -7.73 19.69 2.87
CA PRO A 154 -6.29 19.59 2.97
C PRO A 154 -5.66 20.99 3.02
N ARG A 155 -4.58 21.13 3.80
CA ARG A 155 -3.76 22.34 3.91
C ARG A 155 -2.52 22.26 3.04
#